data_AF-A0A523BDT7-F1
#
_entry.id   AF-A0A523BDT7-F1
#
_cell.length_a   1.000
_cell.length_b   1.000
_cell.length_c   1.000
_cell.angle_alpha   90.00
_cell.angle_beta   90.00
_cell.angle_gamma   90.00
#
_symmetry.space_group_name_H-M   'P 1'
#
loop_
_entity.id
_entity.type
_entity.pdbx_description
1 polymer ?
#
loop_
_entity_poly.entity_id
_entity_poly.type
_entity_poly.pdbx_seq_one_letter_code
_entity_poly.pdbx_strand_id
1 'polypeptide(L)'
;MSEEREKRIKALLELRDILKKRVKRLNEEVERLSRIIEIIDDVLVKETMVTADLMKKPEGKRIEIKDSKNRVIGSIIYDEINRFIRFEPGEIEISSDKKPIKSWIEGELRSVKNEFPEMEYSINSSGGKLISIEIRKFPRDKGFELIRKIRWAVTHALA
;
A
#
# COMPACT_ATOMS: atom_id res chain seq x y z
N MET A 1 67.71 -23.51 -6.87
CA MET A 1 66.85 -22.70 -7.75
C MET A 1 65.62 -23.47 -8.26
N SER A 2 65.73 -24.72 -8.73
CA SER A 2 64.58 -25.50 -9.24
C SER A 2 63.58 -25.91 -8.15
N GLU A 3 64.07 -26.40 -7.01
CA GLU A 3 63.24 -27.03 -5.97
C GLU A 3 62.34 -26.03 -5.21
N GLU A 4 62.82 -24.81 -4.98
CA GLU A 4 62.02 -23.76 -4.32
C GLU A 4 60.91 -23.23 -5.24
N ARG A 5 61.19 -23.18 -6.55
CA ARG A 5 60.19 -22.84 -7.57
C ARG A 5 59.11 -23.91 -7.64
N GLU A 6 59.49 -25.18 -7.56
CA GLU A 6 58.57 -26.32 -7.58
C GLU A 6 57.67 -26.36 -6.34
N LYS A 7 58.23 -26.09 -5.15
CA LYS A 7 57.47 -25.92 -3.90
C LYS A 7 56.47 -24.76 -3.98
N ARG A 8 56.87 -23.61 -4.55
CA ARG A 8 55.96 -22.46 -4.76
C ARG A 8 54.84 -22.79 -5.75
N ILE A 9 55.14 -23.47 -6.86
CA ILE A 9 54.13 -23.89 -7.83
C ILE A 9 53.12 -24.84 -7.19
N LYS A 10 53.60 -25.81 -6.40
CA LYS A 10 52.73 -26.75 -5.68
C LYS A 10 51.80 -26.02 -4.69
N ALA A 11 52.32 -25.10 -3.89
CA ALA A 11 51.52 -24.31 -2.96
C ALA A 11 50.45 -23.44 -3.66
N LEU A 12 50.79 -22.86 -4.83
CA LEU A 12 49.85 -22.08 -5.63
C LEU A 12 48.74 -22.96 -6.23
N LEU A 13 49.06 -24.18 -6.66
CA LEU A 13 48.07 -25.14 -7.17
C LEU A 13 47.12 -25.60 -6.05
N GLU A 14 47.64 -25.89 -4.87
CA GLU A 14 46.84 -26.26 -3.69
C GLU A 14 45.91 -25.11 -3.28
N LEU A 15 46.43 -23.88 -3.20
CA LEU A 15 45.64 -22.70 -2.90
C LEU A 15 44.54 -22.46 -3.95
N ARG A 16 44.87 -22.60 -5.24
CA ARG A 16 43.91 -22.47 -6.34
C ARG A 16 42.78 -23.48 -6.18
N ASP A 17 43.08 -24.72 -5.82
CA ASP A 17 42.07 -25.77 -5.69
C ASP A 17 41.19 -25.54 -4.44
N ILE A 18 41.75 -25.03 -3.34
CA ILE A 18 40.99 -24.58 -2.16
C ILE A 18 40.03 -23.44 -2.54
N LEU A 19 40.54 -22.44 -3.26
CA LEU A 19 39.75 -21.29 -3.70
C LEU A 19 38.62 -21.73 -4.64
N LYS A 20 38.90 -22.61 -5.62
CA LYS A 20 37.87 -23.20 -6.49
C LYS A 20 36.76 -23.91 -5.71
N LYS A 21 37.13 -24.72 -4.70
CA LYS A 21 36.15 -25.37 -3.82
C LYS A 21 35.34 -24.37 -3.01
N ARG A 22 35.93 -23.25 -2.60
CA ARG A 22 35.22 -22.20 -1.85
C ARG A 22 34.28 -21.39 -2.75
N VAL A 23 34.70 -21.05 -3.96
CA VAL A 23 33.83 -20.42 -4.98
C VAL A 23 32.64 -21.32 -5.28
N LYS A 24 32.86 -22.64 -5.46
CA LYS A 24 31.76 -23.57 -5.70
C LYS A 24 30.74 -23.57 -4.56
N ARG A 25 31.20 -23.67 -3.31
CA ARG A 25 30.33 -23.62 -2.12
C ARG A 25 29.56 -22.31 -2.02
N LEU A 26 30.22 -21.18 -2.27
CA LEU A 26 29.57 -19.87 -2.26
C LEU A 26 28.50 -19.75 -3.35
N ASN A 27 28.75 -20.29 -4.55
CA ASN A 27 27.75 -20.31 -5.61
C ASN A 27 26.54 -21.17 -5.24
N GLU A 28 26.76 -22.35 -4.65
CA GLU A 28 25.68 -23.21 -4.14
C GLU A 28 24.86 -22.50 -3.05
N GLU A 29 25.52 -21.71 -2.21
CA GLU A 29 24.88 -20.92 -1.15
C GLU A 29 24.08 -19.73 -1.72
N VAL A 30 24.61 -19.04 -2.73
CA VAL A 30 23.88 -18.01 -3.48
C VAL A 30 22.64 -18.61 -4.14
N GLU A 31 22.74 -19.74 -4.84
CA GLU A 31 21.59 -20.42 -5.44
C GLU A 31 20.54 -20.84 -4.41
N ARG A 32 20.99 -21.25 -3.21
CA ARG A 32 20.08 -21.58 -2.10
C ARG A 32 19.35 -20.34 -1.60
N LEU A 33 20.07 -19.24 -1.39
CA LEU A 33 19.48 -17.98 -0.95
C LEU A 33 18.51 -17.41 -1.99
N SER A 34 18.85 -17.48 -3.28
CA SER A 34 17.94 -17.09 -4.37
C SER A 34 16.64 -17.91 -4.35
N ARG A 35 16.71 -19.23 -4.16
CA ARG A 35 15.51 -20.07 -4.00
C ARG A 35 14.69 -19.72 -2.76
N ILE A 36 15.34 -19.35 -1.67
CA ILE A 36 14.64 -18.88 -0.46
C ILE A 36 13.94 -17.56 -0.75
N ILE A 37 14.59 -16.63 -1.47
CA ILE A 37 13.96 -15.38 -1.91
C ILE A 37 12.75 -15.67 -2.76
N GLU A 38 12.83 -16.58 -3.74
CA GLU A 38 11.67 -16.98 -4.56
C GLU A 38 10.53 -17.54 -3.72
N ILE A 39 10.82 -18.41 -2.75
CA ILE A 39 9.79 -18.94 -1.82
C ILE A 39 9.20 -17.81 -0.97
N ILE A 40 10.03 -16.89 -0.47
CA ILE A 40 9.57 -15.72 0.27
C ILE A 40 8.72 -14.84 -0.63
N ASP A 41 9.09 -14.59 -1.88
CA ASP A 41 8.32 -13.82 -2.84
C ASP A 41 6.98 -14.52 -3.15
N ASP A 42 6.95 -15.84 -3.23
CA ASP A 42 5.75 -16.63 -3.48
C ASP A 42 4.80 -16.63 -2.26
N VAL A 43 5.37 -16.73 -1.05
CA VAL A 43 4.65 -16.57 0.22
C VAL A 43 4.20 -15.13 0.38
N LEU A 44 5.04 -14.15 0.06
CA LEU A 44 4.67 -12.75 0.04
C LEU A 44 3.59 -12.54 -1.01
N VAL A 45 3.59 -13.13 -2.20
CA VAL A 45 2.47 -13.03 -3.15
C VAL A 45 1.20 -13.68 -2.60
N LYS A 46 1.29 -14.74 -1.80
CA LYS A 46 0.11 -15.39 -1.17
C LYS A 46 -0.42 -14.61 0.04
N GLU A 47 0.46 -14.19 0.93
CA GLU A 47 0.17 -13.34 2.10
C GLU A 47 -0.20 -11.92 1.65
N THR A 48 0.41 -11.39 0.59
CA THR A 48 0.03 -10.17 -0.12
C THR A 48 -1.08 -10.42 -1.15
N MET A 49 -1.56 -11.62 -1.43
CA MET A 49 -2.90 -11.75 -2.01
C MET A 49 -3.94 -11.45 -0.93
N VAL A 50 -3.65 -11.83 0.33
CA VAL A 50 -4.45 -11.45 1.50
C VAL A 50 -4.20 -9.99 1.94
N THR A 51 -3.01 -9.43 1.66
CA THR A 51 -2.56 -8.09 2.14
C THR A 51 -2.35 -7.02 1.04
N ALA A 52 -2.10 -7.35 -0.23
CA ALA A 52 -2.09 -6.40 -1.37
C ALA A 52 -3.50 -6.12 -1.91
N ASP A 53 -4.49 -6.96 -1.62
CA ASP A 53 -5.88 -6.50 -1.61
C ASP A 53 -6.06 -5.34 -0.61
N LEU A 54 -5.23 -5.25 0.44
CA LEU A 54 -5.19 -4.13 1.39
C LEU A 54 -4.20 -3.01 1.02
N MET A 55 -3.16 -3.26 0.21
CA MET A 55 -2.01 -2.35 0.01
C MET A 55 -1.64 -1.98 -1.45
N LYS A 56 -2.45 -2.28 -2.47
CA LYS A 56 -2.29 -1.53 -3.74
C LYS A 56 -2.65 -0.07 -3.47
N LYS A 57 -1.67 0.84 -3.55
CA LYS A 57 -1.97 2.25 -3.86
C LYS A 57 -2.77 2.21 -5.16
N PRO A 58 -4.05 2.60 -5.15
CA PRO A 58 -4.81 2.61 -6.37
C PRO A 58 -4.15 3.62 -7.29
N GLU A 59 -3.86 3.21 -8.54
CA GLU A 59 -3.57 4.14 -9.64
C GLU A 59 -4.86 4.84 -10.07
N GLY A 60 -5.53 5.43 -9.08
CA GLY A 60 -6.77 6.16 -9.25
C GLY A 60 -6.51 7.61 -9.63
N LYS A 61 -7.47 8.23 -10.33
CA LYS A 61 -7.45 9.66 -10.60
C LYS A 61 -7.43 10.42 -9.27
N ARG A 62 -6.41 11.26 -9.09
CA ARG A 62 -6.31 12.14 -7.92
C ARG A 62 -7.14 13.40 -8.16
N ILE A 63 -8.03 13.70 -7.22
CA ILE A 63 -8.93 14.86 -7.24
C ILE A 63 -8.63 15.69 -6.00
N GLU A 64 -8.09 16.89 -6.18
CA GLU A 64 -7.94 17.83 -5.07
C GLU A 64 -9.31 18.31 -4.59
N ILE A 65 -9.47 18.42 -3.27
CA ILE A 65 -10.61 19.09 -2.66
C ILE A 65 -10.14 20.41 -2.08
N LYS A 66 -10.87 21.47 -2.41
CA LYS A 66 -10.65 22.80 -1.91
C LYS A 66 -11.86 23.29 -1.12
N ASP A 67 -11.62 24.10 -0.10
CA ASP A 67 -12.68 24.80 0.63
C ASP A 67 -13.20 26.02 -0.15
N SER A 68 -14.18 26.73 0.43
CA SER A 68 -14.73 27.96 -0.13
C SER A 68 -13.73 29.11 -0.25
N LYS A 69 -12.59 29.03 0.43
CA LYS A 69 -11.47 29.98 0.36
C LYS A 69 -10.35 29.50 -0.59
N ASN A 70 -10.62 28.48 -1.41
CA ASN A 70 -9.70 27.89 -2.37
C ASN A 70 -8.45 27.24 -1.73
N ARG A 71 -8.49 26.91 -0.43
CA ARG A 71 -7.42 26.19 0.27
C ARG A 71 -7.58 24.69 0.07
N VAL A 72 -6.48 23.99 -0.21
CA VAL A 72 -6.49 22.53 -0.37
C VAL A 72 -6.71 21.87 0.99
N ILE A 73 -7.83 21.16 1.13
CA ILE A 73 -8.19 20.44 2.36
C ILE A 73 -7.80 18.97 2.32
N GLY A 74 -7.48 18.45 1.14
CA GLY A 74 -7.07 17.06 0.94
C GLY A 74 -7.23 16.61 -0.50
N SER A 75 -7.09 15.30 -0.72
CA SER A 75 -7.26 14.69 -2.03
C SER A 75 -8.10 13.42 -1.94
N ILE A 76 -8.88 13.16 -2.99
CA ILE A 76 -9.52 11.88 -3.23
C ILE A 76 -8.72 11.13 -4.28
N ILE A 77 -8.41 9.88 -4.00
CA ILE A 77 -7.93 8.89 -4.98
C ILE A 77 -9.15 8.07 -5.38
N TYR A 78 -9.50 8.07 -6.67
CA TYR A 78 -10.64 7.33 -7.20
C TYR A 78 -10.21 6.36 -8.31
N ASP A 79 -10.50 5.09 -8.09
CA ASP A 79 -10.28 4.02 -9.05
C ASP A 79 -11.62 3.34 -9.36
N GLU A 80 -12.16 3.65 -10.53
CA GLU A 80 -13.44 3.12 -11.00
C GLU A 80 -13.38 1.61 -11.26
N ILE A 81 -12.24 1.14 -11.79
CA ILE A 81 -12.04 -0.27 -12.18
C ILE A 81 -12.02 -1.15 -10.93
N ASN A 82 -11.22 -0.76 -9.94
CA ASN A 82 -11.09 -1.50 -8.68
C ASN A 82 -12.18 -1.13 -7.65
N ARG A 83 -13.10 -0.23 -8.02
CA ARG A 83 -14.20 0.26 -7.17
C ARG A 83 -13.66 0.69 -5.81
N PHE A 84 -12.70 1.60 -5.86
CA PHE A 84 -11.98 2.11 -4.70
C PHE A 84 -12.02 3.64 -4.64
N ILE A 85 -12.31 4.18 -3.45
CA ILE A 85 -12.23 5.60 -3.13
C ILE A 85 -11.44 5.74 -1.84
N ARG A 86 -10.44 6.63 -1.82
CA ARG A 86 -9.76 7.05 -0.59
C ARG A 86 -9.67 8.55 -0.50
N PHE A 87 -10.11 9.10 0.62
CA PHE A 87 -9.84 10.47 0.98
C PHE A 87 -8.63 10.53 1.92
N GLU A 88 -7.73 11.47 1.63
CA GLU A 88 -6.58 11.82 2.45
C GLU A 88 -6.65 13.32 2.76
N PRO A 89 -6.77 13.71 4.05
CA PRO A 89 -6.61 15.10 4.47
C PRO A 89 -5.26 15.67 4.05
N GLY A 90 -5.25 16.96 3.73
CA GLY A 90 -4.03 17.72 3.47
C GLY A 90 -3.42 18.28 4.76
N GLU A 91 -2.84 19.47 4.68
CA GLU A 91 -2.28 20.16 5.86
C GLU A 91 -3.36 20.64 6.84
N ILE A 92 -4.60 20.75 6.38
CA ILE A 92 -5.73 21.20 7.20
C ILE A 92 -6.26 20.02 8.02
N GLU A 93 -6.16 20.13 9.34
CA GLU A 93 -6.67 19.11 10.25
C GLU A 93 -8.21 19.06 10.23
N ILE A 94 -8.74 17.87 9.98
CA ILE A 94 -10.17 17.60 10.01
C ILE A 94 -10.43 16.68 11.20
N SER A 95 -11.30 17.08 12.13
CA SER A 95 -11.69 16.20 13.22
C SER A 95 -12.68 15.15 12.72
N SER A 96 -12.42 13.87 13.04
CA SER A 96 -13.33 12.75 12.70
C SER A 96 -14.66 12.81 13.45
N ASP A 97 -14.73 13.58 14.54
CA ASP A 97 -15.91 13.67 15.41
C ASP A 97 -16.93 14.72 14.99
N LYS A 98 -16.62 15.51 13.95
CA LYS A 98 -17.49 16.56 13.43
C LYS A 98 -18.81 15.96 12.93
N LYS A 99 -19.92 16.61 13.30
CA LYS A 99 -21.28 16.19 12.95
C LYS A 99 -21.48 15.90 11.45
N PRO A 100 -20.99 16.72 10.49
CA PRO A 100 -21.14 16.42 9.06
C PRO A 100 -20.54 15.08 8.63
N ILE A 101 -19.39 14.70 9.20
CA ILE A 101 -18.74 13.41 8.92
C ILE A 101 -19.59 12.28 9.52
N LYS A 102 -19.94 12.38 10.81
CA LYS A 102 -20.79 11.37 11.47
C LYS A 102 -22.14 11.17 10.79
N SER A 103 -22.84 12.25 10.46
CA SER A 103 -24.15 12.18 9.80
C SER A 103 -24.09 11.56 8.41
N TRP A 104 -23.05 11.85 7.64
CA TRP A 104 -22.85 11.19 6.34
C TRP A 104 -22.59 9.68 6.49
N ILE A 105 -21.79 9.30 7.49
CA ILE A 105 -21.49 7.89 7.78
C ILE A 105 -22.75 7.12 8.20
N GLU A 106 -23.47 7.66 9.18
CA GLU A 106 -24.62 7.00 9.80
C GLU A 106 -25.83 6.95 8.87
N GLY A 107 -26.00 7.95 8.00
CA GLY A 107 -27.08 7.99 7.03
C GLY A 107 -26.72 7.26 5.74
N GLU A 108 -25.89 7.88 4.93
CA GLU A 108 -25.77 7.55 3.51
C GLU A 108 -24.82 6.39 3.25
N LEU A 109 -23.63 6.40 3.85
CA LEU A 109 -22.69 5.26 3.77
C LEU A 109 -23.33 3.97 4.29
N ARG A 110 -24.03 4.04 5.44
CA ARG A 110 -24.74 2.91 6.01
C ARG A 110 -25.91 2.46 5.12
N SER A 111 -26.67 3.38 4.54
CA SER A 111 -27.74 3.04 3.59
C SER A 111 -27.20 2.28 2.38
N VAL A 112 -26.13 2.77 1.75
CA VAL A 112 -25.50 2.09 0.60
C VAL A 112 -24.93 0.74 1.02
N LYS A 113 -24.30 0.62 2.19
CA LYS A 113 -23.82 -0.65 2.73
C LYS A 113 -24.94 -1.67 2.99
N ASN A 114 -26.12 -1.20 3.43
CA ASN A 114 -27.28 -2.07 3.66
C ASN A 114 -27.85 -2.59 2.34
N GLU A 115 -27.87 -1.75 1.30
CA GLU A 115 -28.30 -2.12 -0.05
C GLU A 115 -27.26 -3.02 -0.75
N PHE A 116 -25.98 -2.81 -0.48
CA PHE A 116 -24.84 -3.52 -1.06
C PHE A 116 -23.90 -4.05 0.02
N PRO A 117 -24.21 -5.23 0.60
CA PRO A 117 -23.46 -5.82 1.72
C PRO A 117 -22.00 -6.13 1.43
N GLU A 118 -21.59 -6.23 0.17
CA GLU A 118 -20.21 -6.43 -0.27
C GLU A 118 -19.34 -5.17 -0.17
N MET A 119 -19.95 -3.99 -0.11
CA MET A 119 -19.24 -2.73 0.01
C MET A 119 -18.48 -2.70 1.34
N GLU A 120 -17.24 -2.25 1.36
CA GLU A 120 -16.47 -2.09 2.59
C GLU A 120 -16.12 -0.63 2.77
N TYR A 121 -16.11 -0.14 4.01
CA TYR A 121 -15.61 1.19 4.29
C TYR A 121 -14.88 1.23 5.63
N SER A 122 -13.86 2.07 5.72
CA SER A 122 -13.11 2.32 6.94
C SER A 122 -12.86 3.82 7.12
N ILE A 123 -12.87 4.26 8.38
CA ILE A 123 -12.55 5.62 8.76
C ILE A 123 -11.40 5.51 9.75
N ASN A 124 -10.21 5.91 9.30
CA ASN A 124 -9.02 5.87 10.12
C ASN A 124 -8.89 7.20 10.84
N SER A 125 -8.81 7.17 12.15
CA SER A 125 -8.58 8.36 12.98
C SER A 125 -7.49 8.11 14.01
N SER A 126 -6.79 9.17 14.39
CA SER A 126 -5.81 9.16 15.48
C SER A 126 -5.89 10.46 16.25
N GLY A 127 -6.03 10.38 17.58
CA GLY A 127 -6.17 11.55 18.44
C GLY A 127 -7.37 12.44 18.07
N GLY A 128 -8.48 11.86 17.60
CA GLY A 128 -9.68 12.62 17.16
C GLY A 128 -9.54 13.32 15.80
N LYS A 129 -8.40 13.15 15.13
CA LYS A 129 -8.12 13.66 13.79
C LYS A 129 -8.38 12.58 12.76
N LEU A 130 -9.02 12.96 11.67
CA LEU A 130 -9.20 12.11 10.51
C LEU A 130 -7.84 11.88 9.83
N ILE A 131 -7.49 10.62 9.59
CA ILE A 131 -6.31 10.23 8.81
C ILE A 131 -6.72 9.85 7.39
N SER A 132 -7.78 9.06 7.23
CA SER A 132 -8.31 8.70 5.91
C SER A 132 -9.73 8.17 6.00
N ILE A 133 -10.42 8.23 4.86
CA ILE A 133 -11.67 7.49 4.63
C ILE A 133 -11.43 6.59 3.43
N GLU A 134 -11.66 5.29 3.58
CA GLU A 134 -11.58 4.34 2.46
C GLU A 134 -12.95 3.72 2.21
N ILE A 135 -13.30 3.56 0.94
CA ILE A 135 -14.49 2.85 0.48
C ILE A 135 -14.08 1.92 -0.64
N ARG A 136 -14.52 0.66 -0.58
CA ARG A 136 -14.16 -0.40 -1.51
C ARG A 136 -15.41 -1.17 -1.93
N LYS A 137 -15.33 -1.83 -3.09
CA LYS A 137 -16.38 -2.73 -3.61
C LYS A 137 -17.77 -2.06 -3.74
N PHE A 138 -17.83 -0.74 -3.89
CA PHE A 138 -19.10 -0.01 -4.07
C PHE A 138 -19.74 -0.31 -5.43
N PRO A 139 -21.04 -0.05 -5.62
CA PRO A 139 -21.73 -0.19 -6.92
C PRO A 139 -21.18 0.77 -7.97
N ARG A 140 -21.00 0.33 -9.22
CA ARG A 140 -20.33 1.13 -10.27
C ARG A 140 -20.99 2.50 -10.49
N ASP A 141 -22.31 2.56 -10.43
CA ASP A 141 -23.11 3.77 -10.59
C ASP A 141 -23.03 4.75 -9.39
N LYS A 142 -22.56 4.29 -8.23
CA LYS A 142 -22.51 5.07 -6.98
C LYS A 142 -21.19 5.82 -6.76
N GLY A 143 -20.15 5.54 -7.56
CA GLY A 143 -18.80 6.11 -7.34
C GLY A 143 -18.79 7.65 -7.29
N PHE A 144 -19.40 8.32 -8.26
CA PHE A 144 -19.45 9.79 -8.30
C PHE A 144 -20.28 10.39 -7.17
N GLU A 145 -21.37 9.74 -6.77
CA GLU A 145 -22.21 10.17 -5.64
C GLU A 145 -21.40 10.13 -4.34
N LEU A 146 -20.72 9.01 -4.06
CA LEU A 146 -19.85 8.85 -2.88
C LEU A 146 -18.75 9.92 -2.84
N ILE A 147 -18.10 10.22 -3.97
CA ILE A 147 -17.08 11.29 -4.06
C ILE A 147 -17.68 12.66 -3.71
N ARG A 148 -18.86 12.99 -4.24
CA ARG A 148 -19.54 14.27 -3.93
C ARG A 148 -19.88 14.38 -2.46
N LYS A 149 -20.28 13.28 -1.83
CA LYS A 149 -20.66 13.26 -0.41
C LYS A 149 -19.47 13.30 0.53
N ILE A 150 -18.37 12.62 0.20
CA ILE A 150 -17.09 12.81 0.90
C ILE A 150 -16.72 14.28 0.87
N ARG A 151 -16.70 14.89 -0.33
CA ARG A 151 -16.39 16.32 -0.50
C ARG A 151 -17.27 17.18 0.40
N TRP A 152 -18.58 16.97 0.38
CA TRP A 152 -19.52 17.72 1.20
C TRP A 152 -19.21 17.56 2.70
N ALA A 153 -19.01 16.33 3.18
CA ALA A 153 -18.77 16.05 4.59
C ALA A 153 -17.49 16.73 5.09
N VAL A 154 -16.39 16.65 4.32
CA VAL A 154 -15.10 17.21 4.72
C VAL A 154 -15.07 18.74 4.64
N THR A 155 -15.76 19.35 3.66
CA THR A 155 -15.82 20.81 3.57
C THR A 155 -16.67 21.41 4.68
N HIS A 156 -17.78 20.76 5.05
CA HIS A 156 -18.67 21.24 6.11
C HIS A 156 -18.17 20.93 7.52
N ALA A 157 -17.26 19.96 7.68
CA ALA A 157 -16.60 19.71 8.96
C ALA A 157 -15.64 20.85 9.38
N LEU A 158 -15.19 21.65 8.41
CA LEU A 158 -14.30 22.79 8.57
C LEU A 158 -15.03 24.14 8.73
N ALA A 159 -16.35 24.15 8.51
CA ALA A 159 -17.23 25.29 8.81
C ALA A 159 -17.60 25.31 10.31
#